data_AF-A0A520DWM6-F1
#
_entry.id   AF-A0A520DWM6-F1
#
_cell.length_a   1.000
_cell.length_b   1.000
_cell.length_c   1.000
_cell.angle_alpha   90.00
_cell.angle_beta   90.00
_cell.angle_gamma   90.00
#
_symmetry.space_group_name_H-M   'P 1'
#
loop_
_entity.id
_entity.type
_entity.pdbx_description
1 polymer ?
#
loop_
_entity_poly.entity_id
_entity_poly.type
_entity_poly.pdbx_seq_one_letter_code
_entity_poly.pdbx_strand_id
1 'polypeptide(L)'
;MFNFFSKRNKITDISWLGIDMHSHILPGIDDGSPDVAASLRFVKALESLGFNHSIATPHILKELYPNNFESIAAARLALQKAITDVGINFKLEAAAEYMVDQDFDLETEICSMQNKYLLIEMSYLNESPNIIQQIFNVEIKGYKPILAHPERYIFYFKDHAKLKLFKEKGCLLQLNILSVMGYYGKEVKHV
;
A
#
# COMPACT_ATOMS: atom_id res chain seq x y z
N MET A 1 -37.39 -9.86 0.82
CA MET A 1 -37.44 -9.34 -0.56
C MET A 1 -36.09 -9.57 -1.20
N PHE A 2 -35.99 -10.51 -2.13
CA PHE A 2 -34.75 -10.83 -2.84
C PHE A 2 -34.55 -9.82 -3.99
N ASN A 3 -33.47 -9.05 -3.94
CA ASN A 3 -33.16 -8.05 -4.96
C ASN A 3 -32.35 -8.73 -6.08
N PHE A 4 -33.04 -9.13 -7.16
CA PHE A 4 -32.52 -10.02 -8.21
C PHE A 4 -31.76 -9.33 -9.36
N PHE A 5 -31.58 -8.02 -9.35
CA PHE A 5 -30.89 -7.33 -10.46
C PHE A 5 -30.05 -6.14 -9.99
N SER A 6 -28.87 -6.41 -9.43
CA SER A 6 -27.76 -5.47 -9.62
C SER A 6 -26.87 -6.07 -10.71
N LYS A 7 -26.96 -5.58 -11.95
CA LYS A 7 -25.81 -5.69 -12.87
C LYS A 7 -24.68 -4.94 -12.19
N ARG A 8 -23.80 -5.66 -11.48
CA ARG A 8 -22.56 -5.08 -10.99
C ARG A 8 -21.78 -4.71 -12.24
N ASN A 9 -21.54 -3.41 -12.46
CA ASN A 9 -20.65 -2.96 -13.51
C ASN A 9 -19.31 -3.66 -13.29
N LYS A 10 -19.01 -4.64 -14.14
CA LYS A 10 -17.78 -5.41 -14.04
C LYS A 10 -16.69 -4.52 -14.63
N ILE A 11 -15.85 -3.97 -13.78
CA ILE A 11 -14.61 -3.34 -14.21
C ILE A 11 -13.72 -4.46 -14.71
N THR A 12 -13.38 -4.43 -15.99
CA THR A 12 -12.60 -5.48 -16.66
C THR A 12 -11.23 -5.02 -17.09
N ASP A 13 -10.96 -3.71 -17.09
CA ASP A 13 -9.68 -3.13 -17.48
C ASP A 13 -9.50 -1.77 -16.78
N ILE A 14 -8.39 -1.63 -16.07
CA ILE A 14 -7.93 -0.41 -15.40
C ILE A 14 -6.44 -0.15 -15.68
N SER A 15 -5.93 -0.66 -16.80
CA SER A 15 -4.55 -0.45 -17.27
C SER A 15 -4.11 1.01 -17.33
N TRP A 16 -5.06 1.95 -17.46
CA TRP A 16 -4.79 3.39 -17.41
C TRP A 16 -4.18 3.88 -16.08
N LEU A 17 -4.34 3.12 -14.99
CA LEU A 17 -3.67 3.39 -13.71
C LEU A 17 -2.16 3.13 -13.78
N GLY A 18 -1.71 2.33 -14.75
CA GLY A 18 -0.30 2.01 -14.98
C GLY A 18 0.25 1.00 -13.99
N ILE A 19 0.70 1.48 -12.83
CA ILE A 19 1.44 0.68 -11.84
C ILE A 19 0.63 0.60 -10.55
N ASP A 20 0.42 -0.62 -10.06
CA ASP A 20 -0.13 -0.82 -8.71
C ASP A 20 0.98 -0.60 -7.67
N MET A 21 0.94 0.55 -6.98
CA MET A 21 2.04 0.98 -6.11
C MET A 21 1.93 0.53 -4.65
N HIS A 22 0.79 -0.05 -4.25
CA HIS A 22 0.55 -0.44 -2.87
C HIS A 22 -0.21 -1.76 -2.85
N SER A 23 0.50 -2.84 -2.52
CA SER A 23 -0.10 -4.16 -2.40
C SER A 23 0.65 -5.10 -1.45
N HIS A 24 -0.10 -5.96 -0.76
CA HIS A 24 0.41 -7.00 0.14
C HIS A 24 0.49 -8.37 -0.58
N ILE A 25 1.07 -8.36 -1.79
CA ILE A 25 1.13 -9.57 -2.63
C ILE A 25 2.34 -10.46 -2.34
N LEU A 26 3.30 -10.01 -1.53
CA LEU A 26 4.46 -10.83 -1.18
C LEU A 26 4.05 -12.00 -0.27
N PRO A 27 4.58 -13.21 -0.51
CA PRO A 27 4.09 -14.41 0.15
C PRO A 27 4.64 -14.56 1.58
N GLY A 28 3.75 -14.68 2.55
CA GLY A 28 4.02 -15.20 3.90
C GLY A 28 4.76 -14.23 4.82
N ILE A 29 4.74 -12.93 4.53
CA ILE A 29 5.50 -11.92 5.29
C ILE A 29 4.62 -10.89 6.01
N ASP A 30 3.33 -10.81 5.68
CA ASP A 30 2.35 -9.96 6.37
C ASP A 30 0.94 -10.57 6.31
N ASP A 31 -0.11 -9.77 6.53
CA ASP A 31 -1.52 -10.18 6.48
C ASP A 31 -2.11 -10.29 5.06
N GLY A 32 -1.32 -10.04 4.02
CA GLY A 32 -1.75 -10.16 2.64
C GLY A 32 -1.75 -11.60 2.15
N SER A 33 -0.77 -11.94 1.32
CA SER A 33 -0.69 -13.25 0.69
C SER A 33 -0.04 -14.29 1.62
N PRO A 34 -0.68 -15.43 1.93
CA PRO A 34 -0.09 -16.42 2.83
C PRO A 34 1.03 -17.25 2.20
N ASP A 35 1.05 -17.41 0.87
CA ASP A 35 1.99 -18.26 0.16
C ASP A 35 2.15 -17.87 -1.31
N VAL A 36 3.16 -18.44 -1.97
CA VAL A 36 3.47 -18.16 -3.39
C VAL A 36 2.31 -18.51 -4.31
N ALA A 37 1.55 -19.57 -4.01
CA ALA A 37 0.43 -20.00 -4.85
C ALA A 37 -0.73 -19.00 -4.78
N ALA A 38 -0.99 -18.41 -3.61
CA ALA A 38 -1.93 -17.33 -3.41
C ALA A 38 -1.47 -16.06 -4.11
N SER A 39 -0.20 -15.68 -3.97
CA SER A 39 0.38 -14.53 -4.64
C SER A 39 0.25 -14.63 -6.15
N LEU A 40 0.51 -15.80 -6.74
CA LEU A 40 0.32 -16.04 -8.18
C LEU A 40 -1.14 -15.85 -8.63
N ARG A 41 -2.12 -16.21 -7.79
CA ARG A 41 -3.53 -15.93 -8.11
C ARG A 41 -3.82 -14.43 -8.12
N PHE A 42 -3.23 -13.67 -7.20
CA PHE A 42 -3.36 -12.21 -7.17
C PHE A 42 -2.69 -11.56 -8.38
N VAL A 43 -1.49 -11.99 -8.75
CA VAL A 43 -0.80 -11.50 -9.96
C VAL A 43 -1.63 -11.76 -11.22
N LYS A 44 -2.21 -12.97 -11.38
CA LYS A 44 -3.12 -13.26 -12.50
C LYS A 44 -4.38 -12.39 -12.48
N ALA A 45 -4.90 -12.08 -11.30
CA ALA A 45 -6.04 -11.18 -11.17
C ALA A 45 -5.68 -9.75 -11.58
N LEU A 46 -4.52 -9.24 -11.17
CA LEU A 46 -3.98 -7.94 -11.60
C LEU A 46 -3.74 -7.90 -13.11
N GLU A 47 -3.14 -8.94 -13.69
CA GLU A 47 -2.97 -9.08 -15.14
C GLU A 47 -4.31 -9.05 -15.88
N SER A 48 -5.33 -9.74 -15.35
CA SER A 48 -6.68 -9.72 -15.94
C SER A 48 -7.38 -8.36 -15.87
N LEU A 49 -6.88 -7.45 -15.03
CA LEU A 49 -7.30 -6.06 -14.91
C LEU A 49 -6.44 -5.09 -15.75
N GLY A 50 -5.45 -5.61 -16.47
CA GLY A 50 -4.58 -4.84 -17.36
C GLY A 50 -3.25 -4.37 -16.73
N PHE A 51 -2.94 -4.78 -15.48
CA PHE A 51 -1.64 -4.47 -14.88
C PHE A 51 -0.55 -5.42 -15.37
N ASN A 52 0.62 -4.87 -15.65
CA ASN A 52 1.83 -5.64 -15.94
C ASN A 52 2.98 -5.29 -14.98
N HIS A 53 2.73 -4.42 -13.99
CA HIS A 53 3.72 -3.93 -13.06
C HIS A 53 3.06 -3.60 -11.71
N SER A 54 3.65 -4.09 -10.63
CA SER A 54 3.32 -3.69 -9.27
C SER A 54 4.57 -3.50 -8.42
N ILE A 55 4.46 -2.58 -7.45
CA ILE A 55 5.39 -2.41 -6.35
C ILE A 55 4.69 -2.98 -5.12
N ALA A 56 5.18 -4.11 -4.61
CA ALA A 56 4.65 -4.68 -3.38
C ALA A 56 5.17 -3.90 -2.16
N THR A 57 4.32 -3.66 -1.18
CA THR A 57 4.58 -2.81 -0.01
C THR A 57 4.12 -3.51 1.26
N PRO A 58 4.74 -4.65 1.62
CA PRO A 58 4.39 -5.32 2.86
C PRO A 58 4.59 -4.42 4.08
N HIS A 59 3.85 -4.71 5.14
CA HIS A 59 3.96 -3.97 6.39
C HIS A 59 5.36 -4.11 7.01
N ILE A 60 5.88 -3.00 7.55
CA ILE A 60 6.92 -2.99 8.58
C ILE A 60 6.27 -2.47 9.86
N LEU A 61 6.01 -3.40 10.77
CA LEU A 61 5.42 -3.17 12.08
C LEU A 61 6.12 -4.12 13.05
N LYS A 62 7.11 -3.62 13.80
CA LYS A 62 8.10 -4.43 14.51
C LYS A 62 7.53 -5.58 15.36
N GLU A 63 6.41 -5.36 16.04
CA GLU A 63 5.79 -6.35 16.92
C GLU A 63 4.99 -7.43 16.18
N LEU A 64 4.48 -7.14 14.98
CA LEU A 64 3.56 -8.04 14.26
C LEU A 64 4.15 -8.55 12.93
N TYR A 65 4.78 -7.65 12.18
CA TYR A 65 5.43 -7.88 10.90
C TYR A 65 6.85 -7.28 10.93
N PRO A 66 7.84 -7.97 11.54
CA PRO A 66 9.22 -7.51 11.66
C PRO A 66 9.99 -7.65 10.32
N ASN A 67 9.37 -7.24 9.23
CA ASN A 67 9.98 -7.25 7.90
C ASN A 67 11.12 -6.23 7.82
N ASN A 68 12.07 -6.52 6.94
CA ASN A 68 13.26 -5.74 6.68
C ASN A 68 13.66 -5.89 5.21
N PHE A 69 14.74 -5.22 4.79
CA PHE A 69 15.19 -5.25 3.41
C PHE A 69 15.41 -6.67 2.88
N GLU A 70 16.05 -7.54 3.67
CA GLU A 70 16.39 -8.90 3.26
C GLU A 70 15.16 -9.80 3.11
N SER A 71 14.25 -9.77 4.08
CA SER A 71 13.02 -10.58 4.05
C SER A 71 12.10 -10.17 2.91
N ILE A 72 11.94 -8.87 2.67
CA ILE A 72 11.16 -8.33 1.56
C ILE A 72 11.80 -8.70 0.22
N ALA A 73 13.13 -8.55 0.09
CA ALA A 73 13.85 -8.92 -1.11
C ALA A 73 13.73 -10.43 -1.41
N ALA A 74 13.84 -11.28 -0.39
CA ALA A 74 13.70 -12.73 -0.53
C ALA A 74 12.29 -13.13 -0.99
N ALA A 75 11.24 -12.58 -0.37
CA ALA A 75 9.86 -12.84 -0.74
C ALA A 75 9.53 -12.35 -2.16
N ARG A 76 10.04 -11.17 -2.54
CA ARG A 76 9.95 -10.63 -3.91
C ARG A 76 10.62 -11.55 -4.93
N LEU A 77 11.83 -12.02 -4.65
CA LEU A 77 12.55 -12.93 -5.55
C LEU A 77 11.82 -14.27 -5.72
N ALA A 78 11.29 -14.83 -4.63
CA ALA A 78 10.51 -16.07 -4.67
C ALA A 78 9.26 -15.92 -5.55
N LEU A 79 8.51 -14.82 -5.37
CA LEU A 79 7.33 -14.56 -6.19
C LEU A 79 7.68 -14.26 -7.64
N GLN A 80 8.69 -13.41 -7.91
CA GLN A 80 9.11 -13.09 -9.28
C GLN A 80 9.56 -14.34 -10.03
N LYS A 81 10.27 -15.26 -9.36
CA LYS A 81 10.62 -16.56 -9.97
C LYS A 81 9.36 -17.34 -10.35
N ALA A 82 8.39 -17.45 -9.45
CA ALA A 82 7.16 -18.18 -9.68
C ALA A 82 6.35 -17.56 -10.85
N ILE A 83 6.32 -16.22 -10.96
CA ILE A 83 5.70 -15.49 -12.08
C ILE A 83 6.37 -15.88 -13.41
N THR A 84 7.70 -15.87 -13.44
CA THR A 84 8.48 -16.22 -14.65
C THR A 84 8.30 -17.69 -15.03
N ASP A 85 8.30 -18.61 -14.07
CA ASP A 85 8.15 -20.06 -14.31
C ASP A 85 6.82 -20.41 -14.99
N VAL A 86 5.75 -19.62 -14.72
CA VAL A 86 4.43 -19.80 -15.34
C VAL A 86 4.21 -18.94 -16.58
N GLY A 87 5.23 -18.21 -17.04
CA GLY A 87 5.20 -17.43 -18.28
C GLY A 87 4.36 -16.16 -18.23
N ILE A 88 4.11 -15.59 -17.05
CA ILE A 88 3.39 -14.32 -16.92
C ILE A 88 4.36 -13.16 -17.15
N ASN A 89 4.01 -12.22 -18.04
CA ASN A 89 4.79 -11.01 -18.27
C ASN A 89 4.41 -9.91 -17.27
N PHE A 90 4.88 -10.07 -16.03
CA PHE A 90 4.58 -9.14 -14.94
C PHE A 90 5.86 -8.77 -14.18
N LYS A 91 6.12 -7.46 -14.10
CA LYS A 91 7.24 -6.90 -13.36
C LYS A 91 6.86 -6.72 -11.90
N LEU A 92 7.66 -7.27 -10.99
CA LEU A 92 7.46 -7.12 -9.56
C LEU A 92 8.65 -6.38 -8.91
N GLU A 93 8.36 -5.18 -8.42
CA GLU A 93 9.23 -4.41 -7.54
C GLU A 93 8.75 -4.55 -6.08
N ALA A 94 9.57 -4.13 -5.11
CA ALA A 94 9.14 -4.07 -3.72
C ALA A 94 9.70 -2.84 -3.02
N ALA A 95 8.91 -2.35 -2.06
CA ALA A 95 9.23 -1.35 -1.06
C ALA A 95 8.58 -1.84 0.26
N ALA A 96 8.21 -0.96 1.17
CA ALA A 96 7.45 -1.30 2.36
C ALA A 96 6.42 -0.22 2.72
N GLU A 97 5.37 -0.63 3.41
CA GLU A 97 4.46 0.26 4.13
C GLU A 97 4.91 0.32 5.60
N TYR A 98 5.39 1.49 6.04
CA TYR A 98 5.91 1.65 7.39
C TYR A 98 4.84 2.14 8.36
N MET A 99 4.59 1.39 9.44
CA MET A 99 3.82 1.91 10.57
C MET A 99 4.60 3.05 11.24
N VAL A 100 4.00 4.23 11.34
CA VAL A 100 4.57 5.34 12.10
C VAL A 100 4.18 5.20 13.57
N ASP A 101 4.98 4.47 14.34
CA ASP A 101 4.81 4.31 15.79
C ASP A 101 6.11 4.66 16.55
N GLN A 102 6.24 4.19 17.78
CA GLN A 102 7.41 4.43 18.63
C GLN A 102 8.69 3.74 18.14
N ASP A 103 8.56 2.72 17.29
CA ASP A 103 9.65 1.92 16.72
C ASP A 103 9.99 2.34 15.28
N PHE A 104 9.31 3.37 14.75
CA PHE A 104 9.62 3.97 13.45
C PHE A 104 11.00 4.64 13.47
N ASP A 105 12.00 3.93 12.95
CA ASP A 105 13.39 4.36 12.91
C ASP A 105 13.86 4.60 11.47
N LEU A 106 14.40 5.79 11.23
CA LEU A 106 14.93 6.22 9.93
C LEU A 106 16.45 6.04 9.79
N GLU A 107 17.12 5.51 10.82
CA GLU A 107 18.56 5.22 10.79
C GLU A 107 18.87 3.83 10.20
N THR A 108 17.87 2.95 10.07
CA THR A 108 18.02 1.64 9.43
C THR A 108 18.00 1.73 7.91
N GLU A 109 18.34 0.63 7.22
CA GLU A 109 18.16 0.54 5.77
C GLU A 109 16.66 0.60 5.40
N ILE A 110 16.27 1.65 4.67
CA ILE A 110 14.87 1.93 4.34
C ILE A 110 14.48 1.30 3.00
N CYS A 111 13.38 0.56 3.02
CA CYS A 111 12.74 -0.05 1.85
C CYS A 111 11.82 0.97 1.15
N SER A 112 12.40 2.02 0.58
CA SER A 112 11.64 3.01 -0.20
C SER A 112 11.39 2.55 -1.63
N MET A 113 10.35 3.10 -2.27
CA MET A 113 10.17 2.99 -3.72
C MET A 113 11.24 3.81 -4.46
N GLN A 114 11.30 3.66 -5.78
CA GLN A 114 12.17 4.48 -6.64
C GLN A 114 12.00 5.98 -6.37
N ASN A 115 13.05 6.76 -6.61
CA ASN A 115 13.07 8.22 -6.36
C ASN A 115 12.81 8.61 -4.89
N LYS A 116 13.10 7.69 -3.96
CA LYS A 116 13.02 7.88 -2.50
C LYS A 116 11.60 8.16 -1.99
N TYR A 117 10.57 7.61 -2.63
CA TYR A 117 9.22 7.67 -2.06
C TYR A 117 9.08 6.66 -0.93
N LEU A 118 8.70 7.13 0.26
CA LEU A 118 8.51 6.30 1.44
C LEU A 118 7.03 6.24 1.79
N LEU A 119 6.45 5.04 1.70
CA LEU A 119 5.06 4.81 2.07
C LEU A 119 4.97 4.63 3.59
N ILE A 120 4.14 5.45 4.22
CA ILE A 120 3.93 5.45 5.66
C ILE A 120 2.43 5.29 5.96
N GLU A 121 2.12 4.65 7.06
CA GLU A 121 0.76 4.49 7.58
C GLU A 121 0.69 4.77 9.09
N MET A 122 -0.53 4.75 9.62
CA MET A 122 -0.80 4.84 11.04
C MET A 122 -2.03 3.99 11.39
N SER A 123 -2.35 3.90 12.69
CA SER A 123 -3.57 3.23 13.12
C SER A 123 -4.82 3.88 12.52
N TYR A 124 -5.75 3.06 12.02
CA TYR A 124 -7.06 3.53 11.53
C TYR A 124 -7.88 4.28 12.59
N LEU A 125 -7.66 3.95 13.87
CA LEU A 125 -8.45 4.46 14.99
C LEU A 125 -7.86 5.73 15.60
N ASN A 126 -6.53 5.86 15.63
CA ASN A 126 -5.83 6.94 16.31
C ASN A 126 -4.72 7.51 15.43
N GLU A 127 -4.65 8.84 15.35
CA GLU A 127 -3.53 9.51 14.69
C GLU A 127 -2.23 9.20 15.44
N SER A 128 -1.18 8.83 14.70
CA SER A 128 0.13 8.63 15.30
C SER A 128 0.61 9.90 16.01
N PRO A 129 1.07 9.80 17.27
CA PRO A 129 1.65 10.93 17.97
C PRO A 129 2.77 11.56 17.14
N ASN A 130 2.75 12.89 17.02
CA ASN A 130 3.77 13.64 16.31
C ASN A 130 3.94 13.29 14.82
N ILE A 131 2.91 12.79 14.14
CA ILE A 131 2.99 12.44 12.70
C ILE A 131 3.58 13.57 11.82
N ILE A 132 3.26 14.83 12.10
CA ILE A 132 3.84 15.98 11.36
C ILE A 132 5.36 16.03 11.53
N GLN A 133 5.85 15.79 12.76
CA GLN A 133 7.29 15.76 13.02
C GLN A 133 7.94 14.57 12.31
N GLN A 134 7.26 13.43 12.24
CA GLN A 134 7.79 12.26 11.52
C GLN A 134 7.85 12.49 10.02
N ILE A 135 6.82 13.10 9.42
CA ILE A 135 6.85 13.55 8.02
C ILE A 135 8.06 14.45 7.76
N PHE A 136 8.30 15.44 8.64
CA PHE A 136 9.46 16.32 8.52
C PHE A 136 10.80 15.59 8.67
N ASN A 137 10.90 14.63 9.59
CA ASN A 137 12.10 13.79 9.76
C ASN A 137 12.39 12.97 8.50
N VAL A 138 11.36 12.38 7.88
CA VAL A 138 11.45 11.65 6.60
C VAL A 138 12.00 12.56 5.50
N GLU A 139 11.50 13.80 5.41
CA GLU A 139 11.99 14.79 4.44
C GLU A 139 13.44 15.19 4.68
N ILE A 140 13.85 15.42 5.94
CA ILE A 140 15.25 15.72 6.31
C ILE A 140 16.19 14.58 5.89
N LYS A 141 15.76 13.33 6.01
CA LYS A 141 16.50 12.15 5.56
C LYS A 141 16.54 12.01 4.02
N GLY A 142 15.88 12.92 3.30
CA GLY A 142 15.88 13.01 1.85
C GLY A 142 14.88 12.09 1.17
N TYR A 143 13.90 11.55 1.91
CA TYR A 143 12.79 10.79 1.38
C TYR A 143 11.57 11.67 1.14
N LYS A 144 10.64 11.19 0.33
CA LYS A 144 9.36 11.84 0.02
C LYS A 144 8.24 11.01 0.65
N PRO A 145 7.65 11.45 1.78
CA PRO A 145 6.62 10.66 2.45
C PRO A 145 5.34 10.59 1.61
N ILE A 146 4.74 9.41 1.56
CA ILE A 146 3.42 9.16 1.02
C ILE A 146 2.57 8.57 2.15
N LEU A 147 1.52 9.25 2.57
CA LEU A 147 0.56 8.72 3.52
C LEU A 147 -0.38 7.75 2.80
N ALA A 148 -0.34 6.49 3.22
CA ALA A 148 -1.20 5.43 2.72
C ALA A 148 -2.65 5.66 3.16
N HIS A 149 -3.57 5.40 2.21
CA HIS A 149 -5.03 5.33 2.37
C HIS A 149 -5.65 6.30 3.39
N PRO A 150 -5.41 7.62 3.28
CA PRO A 150 -5.87 8.60 4.27
C PRO A 150 -7.38 8.67 4.42
N GLU A 151 -8.12 8.23 3.40
CA GLU A 151 -9.58 8.11 3.41
C GLU A 151 -10.10 7.03 4.37
N ARG A 152 -9.23 6.19 4.93
CA ARG A 152 -9.58 5.13 5.89
C ARG A 152 -9.38 5.55 7.35
N TYR A 153 -8.73 6.68 7.61
CA TYR A 153 -8.54 7.20 8.97
C TYR A 153 -9.81 7.89 9.47
N ILE A 154 -10.47 7.30 10.48
CA ILE A 154 -11.80 7.73 10.95
C ILE A 154 -11.80 9.20 11.40
N PHE A 155 -10.68 9.65 11.98
CA PHE A 155 -10.50 11.02 12.46
C PHE A 155 -10.41 12.08 11.35
N TYR A 156 -10.18 11.68 10.09
CA TYR A 156 -10.16 12.60 8.94
C TYR A 156 -11.48 12.68 8.17
N PHE A 157 -12.51 11.90 8.53
CA PHE A 157 -13.75 11.88 7.74
C PHE A 157 -14.50 13.23 7.69
N LYS A 158 -14.36 14.05 8.74
CA LYS A 158 -15.07 15.34 8.87
C LYS A 158 -14.15 16.55 8.82
N ASP A 159 -12.85 16.36 8.98
CA ASP A 159 -11.86 17.43 9.02
C ASP A 159 -10.69 17.11 8.10
N HIS A 160 -10.73 17.73 6.92
CA HIS A 160 -9.70 17.58 5.90
C HIS A 160 -8.55 18.58 6.06
N ALA A 161 -8.61 19.50 7.03
CA ALA A 161 -7.56 20.50 7.23
C ALA A 161 -6.20 19.84 7.48
N LYS A 162 -6.19 18.70 8.18
CA LYS A 162 -4.96 17.92 8.43
C LYS A 162 -4.38 17.32 7.16
N LEU A 163 -5.22 16.76 6.27
CA LEU A 163 -4.78 16.23 4.98
C LEU A 163 -4.20 17.33 4.08
N LYS A 164 -4.80 18.53 4.12
CA LYS A 164 -4.26 19.70 3.43
C LYS A 164 -2.90 20.10 4.01
N LEU A 165 -2.76 20.11 5.33
CA LEU A 165 -1.51 20.40 6.00
C LEU A 165 -0.41 19.40 5.63
N PHE A 166 -0.70 18.11 5.53
CA PHE A 166 0.27 17.11 5.06
C PHE A 166 0.80 17.43 3.67
N LYS A 167 -0.09 17.80 2.73
CA LYS A 167 0.32 18.22 1.39
C LYS A 167 1.17 19.49 1.39
N GLU A 168 0.81 20.46 2.23
CA GLU A 168 1.60 21.70 2.42
C GLU A 168 2.98 21.42 3.03
N LYS A 169 3.13 20.31 3.76
CA LYS A 169 4.39 19.79 4.32
C LYS A 169 5.05 18.72 3.42
N GLY A 170 4.77 18.72 2.12
CA GLY A 170 5.46 17.84 1.16
C GLY A 170 5.06 16.36 1.20
N CYS A 171 4.13 15.96 2.06
CA CYS A 171 3.60 14.60 2.13
C CYS A 171 2.54 14.38 1.04
N LEU A 172 2.77 13.36 0.20
CA LEU A 172 1.79 12.92 -0.78
C LEU A 172 0.73 12.04 -0.12
N LEU A 173 -0.41 11.89 -0.78
CA LEU A 173 -1.53 11.07 -0.31
C LEU A 173 -1.80 9.98 -1.33
N GLN A 174 -1.90 8.72 -0.90
CA GLN A 174 -2.23 7.57 -1.76
C GLN A 174 -3.65 7.07 -1.45
N LEU A 175 -4.53 7.07 -2.45
CA LEU A 175 -5.93 6.65 -2.31
C LEU A 175 -6.10 5.17 -2.68
N ASN A 176 -6.88 4.39 -1.92
CA ASN A 176 -7.22 3.02 -2.31
C ASN A 176 -8.38 2.98 -3.31
N ILE A 177 -8.20 2.22 -4.40
CA ILE A 177 -9.25 2.06 -5.42
C ILE A 177 -10.53 1.44 -4.86
N LEU A 178 -10.40 0.52 -3.91
CA LEU A 178 -11.55 -0.13 -3.25
C LEU A 178 -12.38 0.86 -2.41
N SER A 179 -11.75 1.92 -1.90
CA SER A 179 -12.44 3.03 -1.20
C SER A 179 -13.40 3.75 -2.15
N VAL A 180 -12.94 4.08 -3.36
CA VAL A 180 -13.76 4.71 -4.41
C VAL A 180 -14.93 3.82 -4.83
N MET A 181 -14.71 2.50 -4.85
CA MET A 181 -15.74 1.51 -5.15
C MET A 181 -16.76 1.32 -4.00
N GLY A 182 -16.50 1.87 -2.81
CA GLY A 182 -17.36 1.75 -1.64
C GLY A 182 -17.21 0.45 -0.88
N TYR A 183 -16.10 -0.27 -1.04
CA TYR A 183 -15.83 -1.53 -0.36
C TYR A 183 -15.74 -1.37 1.16
N TYR A 184 -15.14 -0.28 1.63
CA TYR A 184 -14.90 0.00 3.05
C TYR A 184 -16.03 0.79 3.74
N GLY A 185 -17.17 0.98 3.08
CA GLY A 185 -18.31 1.74 3.62
C GLY A 185 -18.54 3.08 2.92
N LYS A 186 -19.66 3.73 3.27
CA LYS A 186 -20.09 4.97 2.62
C LYS A 186 -19.23 6.16 3.04
N GLU A 187 -18.85 6.20 4.30
CA GLU A 187 -18.04 7.24 4.89
C GLU A 187 -16.69 7.31 4.17
N VAL A 188 -15.98 6.18 4.07
CA VAL A 188 -14.69 6.06 3.37
C VAL A 188 -14.78 6.45 1.89
N LYS A 189 -15.89 6.14 1.21
CA LYS A 189 -16.10 6.51 -0.20
C LYS A 189 -16.26 8.03 -0.41
N HIS A 190 -16.70 8.75 0.61
CA HIS A 190 -17.08 10.16 0.53
C HIS A 190 -16.11 11.09 1.25
N VAL A 191 -14.98 10.59 1.75
CA VAL A 191 -13.88 11.42 2.28
C VAL A 191 -13.26 12.24 1.16
#